data_AF-A0A8T7AZ58-F1
#
_entry.id   AF-A0A8T7AZ58-F1
#
_cell.length_a   1.000
_cell.length_b   1.000
_cell.length_c   1.000
_cell.angle_alpha   90.00
_cell.angle_beta   90.00
_cell.angle_gamma   90.00
#
_symmetry.space_group_name_H-M   'P 1'
#
loop_
_entity.id
_entity.type
_entity.pdbx_description
1 polymer ?
#
loop_
_entity_poly.entity_id
_entity_poly.type
_entity_poly.pdbx_seq_one_letter_code
_entity_poly.pdbx_strand_id
1 'polypeptide(L)'
;MNKLFRELERRNVFRIGGFYLGIAWVCIEASSVILPELNAPKWVLRGIIGLAVAGFPVALGLAWVYEITSEGIERDEDVDRSATAGRGRQFDFVVIGVLVVALTVSVYLNIVSRRAPVVIDALPLLIADFDNQTGEPLFDGSIEQALTIGLEGAPFVTAYPRKQALSAAAAIRTDGTTRLDSEVALLIGVREDLGGVLIGTIESVRSGYRLQARVVEPGSQENLARASVSADSKLDVLAAVGELAEDLRSDLGDVTVGERDELITVASLEAAKA
;
A
#
# COMPACT_ATOMS: atom_id res chain seq x y z
N MET A 1 -5.14 -33.91 34.17
CA MET A 1 -5.35 -32.47 33.90
C MET A 1 -5.68 -31.65 35.14
N ASN A 2 -6.61 -32.08 36.01
CA ASN A 2 -7.13 -31.23 37.11
C ASN A 2 -6.16 -30.95 38.29
N LYS A 3 -5.01 -31.63 38.39
CA LYS A 3 -3.99 -31.33 39.42
C LYS A 3 -3.14 -30.11 39.06
N LEU A 4 -2.64 -30.03 37.81
CA LEU A 4 -1.84 -28.89 37.32
C LEU A 4 -2.63 -27.57 37.32
N PHE A 5 -3.90 -27.60 36.89
CA PHE A 5 -4.78 -26.43 36.94
C PHE A 5 -5.03 -25.96 38.38
N ARG A 6 -5.19 -26.89 39.33
CA ARG A 6 -5.41 -26.59 40.75
C ARG A 6 -4.13 -26.10 41.44
N GLU A 7 -2.96 -26.54 40.99
CA GLU A 7 -1.64 -26.04 41.43
C GLU A 7 -1.39 -24.59 40.96
N LEU A 8 -1.79 -24.26 39.73
CA LEU A 8 -1.66 -22.91 39.15
C LEU A 8 -2.62 -21.89 39.81
N GLU A 9 -3.81 -22.34 40.18
CA GLU A 9 -4.83 -21.53 40.87
C GLU A 9 -4.43 -21.24 42.32
N ARG A 10 -3.79 -22.21 43.01
CA ARG A 10 -3.33 -22.04 44.39
C ARG A 10 -2.14 -21.08 44.54
N ARG A 11 -1.38 -20.82 43.47
CA ARG A 11 -0.16 -19.99 43.49
C ARG A 11 -0.31 -18.58 42.92
N ASN A 12 -1.54 -18.07 42.74
CA ASN A 12 -1.79 -16.73 42.14
C ASN A 12 -1.14 -16.52 40.74
N VAL A 13 -0.76 -17.58 40.02
CA VAL A 13 -0.05 -17.48 38.74
C VAL A 13 -0.95 -16.85 37.67
N PHE A 14 -2.25 -17.16 37.69
CA PHE A 14 -3.23 -16.53 36.81
C PHE A 14 -3.37 -15.03 37.05
N ARG A 15 -3.20 -14.58 38.30
CA ARG A 15 -3.25 -13.14 38.66
C ARG A 15 -2.08 -12.39 38.03
N ILE A 16 -0.87 -12.93 38.17
CA ILE A 16 0.34 -12.32 37.61
C ILE A 16 0.35 -12.40 36.07
N GLY A 17 -0.11 -13.52 35.51
CA GLY A 17 -0.29 -13.67 34.07
C GLY A 17 -1.24 -12.62 33.49
N GLY A 18 -2.36 -12.35 34.17
CA GLY A 18 -3.31 -11.30 33.79
C GLY A 18 -2.72 -9.90 33.84
N PHE A 19 -2.03 -9.55 34.94
CA PHE A 19 -1.35 -8.24 35.05
C PHE A 19 -0.28 -8.04 33.97
N TYR A 20 0.52 -9.07 33.69
CA TYR A 20 1.52 -9.02 32.64
C TYR A 20 0.86 -8.80 31.28
N LEU A 21 -0.23 -9.51 30.98
CA LEU A 21 -0.94 -9.39 29.70
C LEU A 21 -1.52 -7.97 29.53
N GLY A 22 -2.10 -7.40 30.59
CA GLY A 22 -2.65 -6.05 30.56
C GLY A 22 -1.57 -4.98 30.34
N ILE A 23 -0.45 -5.05 31.06
CA ILE A 23 0.67 -4.11 30.89
C ILE A 23 1.30 -4.27 29.50
N ALA A 24 1.56 -5.50 29.08
CA ALA A 24 2.13 -5.79 27.77
C ALA A 24 1.22 -5.26 26.64
N TRP A 25 -0.08 -5.47 26.76
CA TRP A 25 -1.07 -4.92 25.82
C TRP A 25 -1.00 -3.39 25.75
N VAL A 26 -1.03 -2.70 26.89
CA VAL A 26 -0.95 -1.22 26.93
C VAL A 26 0.36 -0.71 26.33
N CYS A 27 1.48 -1.35 26.63
CA CYS A 27 2.78 -0.99 26.04
C CYS A 27 2.80 -1.19 24.52
N ILE A 28 2.21 -2.28 24.02
CA ILE A 28 2.10 -2.55 22.57
C ILE A 28 1.23 -1.50 21.90
N GLU A 29 0.08 -1.17 22.49
CA GLU A 29 -0.85 -0.17 21.96
C GLU A 29 -0.21 1.23 21.95
N ALA A 30 0.42 1.65 23.05
CA ALA A 30 1.13 2.92 23.10
C ALA A 30 2.26 2.98 22.05
N SER A 31 3.00 1.87 21.87
CA SER A 31 4.07 1.78 20.87
C SER A 31 3.54 1.86 19.44
N SER A 32 2.36 1.30 19.16
CA SER A 32 1.76 1.32 17.82
C SER A 32 1.36 2.73 17.38
N VAL A 33 1.08 3.61 18.34
CA VAL A 33 0.74 5.03 18.11
C VAL A 33 2.00 5.89 18.01
N ILE A 34 2.97 5.72 18.92
CA ILE A 34 4.14 6.60 19.02
C ILE A 34 5.21 6.28 17.97
N LEU A 35 5.48 5.00 17.68
CA LEU A 35 6.58 4.60 16.79
C LEU A 35 6.46 5.15 15.36
N PRO A 36 5.27 5.21 14.73
CA PRO A 36 5.11 5.85 13.44
C PRO A 36 5.47 7.34 13.44
N GLU A 37 5.17 8.08 14.51
CA GLU A 37 5.51 9.51 14.63
C GLU A 37 7.02 9.74 14.73
N LEU A 38 7.73 8.80 15.36
CA LEU A 38 9.19 8.79 15.44
C LEU A 38 9.88 8.28 14.16
N ASN A 39 9.10 8.00 13.11
CA ASN A 39 9.57 7.40 11.85
C ASN A 39 10.36 6.09 12.08
N ALA A 40 9.98 5.34 13.12
CA ALA A 40 10.71 4.14 13.53
C ALA A 40 10.52 3.00 12.53
N PRO A 41 11.57 2.19 12.25
CA PRO A 41 11.46 1.05 11.35
C PRO A 41 10.38 0.04 11.77
N LYS A 42 9.68 -0.54 10.79
CA LYS A 42 8.57 -1.50 11.02
C LYS A 42 8.98 -2.75 11.82
N TRP A 43 10.28 -3.10 11.86
CA TRP A 43 10.77 -4.22 12.65
C TRP A 43 10.77 -3.95 14.16
N VAL A 44 10.77 -2.68 14.58
CA VAL A 44 10.82 -2.29 16.01
C VAL A 44 9.55 -2.75 16.75
N LEU A 45 8.37 -2.51 16.17
CA LEU A 45 7.10 -2.99 16.75
C LEU A 45 7.08 -4.53 16.84
N ARG A 46 7.57 -5.22 15.81
CA ARG A 46 7.67 -6.69 15.81
C ARG A 46 8.63 -7.18 16.91
N GLY A 47 9.74 -6.47 17.14
CA GLY A 47 10.69 -6.75 18.22
C GLY A 47 10.07 -6.57 19.61
N ILE A 48 9.29 -5.51 19.82
CA ILE A 48 8.57 -5.26 21.09
C ILE A 48 7.55 -6.36 21.37
N ILE A 49 6.77 -6.75 20.36
CA ILE A 49 5.81 -7.87 20.49
C ILE A 49 6.55 -9.17 20.79
N GLY A 50 7.64 -9.46 20.08
CA GLY A 50 8.47 -10.65 20.33
C GLY A 50 9.04 -10.69 21.75
N LEU A 51 9.51 -9.55 22.27
CA LEU A 51 10.01 -9.43 23.63
C LEU A 51 8.90 -9.62 24.68
N ALA A 52 7.70 -9.09 24.45
CA ALA A 52 6.55 -9.29 25.32
C ALA A 52 6.11 -10.76 25.36
N VAL A 53 6.12 -11.45 24.22
CA VAL A 53 5.82 -12.90 24.17
C VAL A 53 6.92 -13.71 24.86
N ALA A 54 8.19 -13.37 24.67
CA ALA A 54 9.32 -14.05 25.30
C ALA A 54 9.40 -13.81 26.81
N GLY A 55 9.00 -12.62 27.27
CA GLY A 55 8.97 -12.27 28.69
C GLY A 55 7.81 -12.93 29.46
N PHE A 56 6.77 -13.40 28.77
CA PHE A 56 5.62 -14.04 29.41
C PHE A 56 5.97 -15.38 30.09
N PRO A 57 6.65 -16.35 29.45
CA PRO A 57 7.14 -17.56 30.12
C PRO A 57 8.06 -17.28 31.32
N VAL A 58 8.90 -16.24 31.21
CA VAL A 58 9.79 -15.82 32.30
C VAL A 58 8.99 -15.26 33.48
N ALA A 59 7.99 -14.42 33.20
CA ALA A 59 7.10 -13.87 34.21
C ALA A 59 6.29 -14.95 34.93
N LEU A 60 5.81 -15.97 34.20
CA LEU A 60 5.15 -17.13 34.80
C LEU A 60 6.10 -18.00 35.63
N GLY A 61 7.34 -18.20 35.16
CA GLY A 61 8.38 -18.91 35.91
C GLY A 61 8.75 -18.20 37.21
N LEU A 62 8.90 -16.86 37.17
CA LEU A 62 9.15 -16.04 38.36
C LEU A 62 7.96 -16.04 39.31
N ALA A 63 6.73 -15.95 38.80
CA ALA A 63 5.50 -16.08 39.60
C ALA A 63 5.39 -17.46 40.27
N TRP A 64 5.94 -18.50 39.66
CA TRP A 64 5.92 -19.85 40.18
C TRP A 64 7.01 -20.11 41.24
N VAL A 65 8.17 -19.46 41.11
CA VAL A 65 9.32 -19.58 42.03
C VAL A 65 9.21 -18.62 43.23
N TYR A 66 8.72 -17.39 43.03
CA TYR A 66 8.52 -16.42 44.09
C TYR A 66 7.07 -16.45 44.59
N GLU A 67 6.82 -17.17 45.69
CA GLU A 67 5.61 -16.96 46.51
C GLU A 67 5.70 -15.57 47.16
N ILE A 68 5.08 -14.56 46.55
CA ILE A 68 4.76 -13.31 47.25
C ILE A 68 3.62 -13.61 48.22
N THR A 69 4.00 -14.21 49.34
CA THR A 69 3.24 -14.23 50.59
C THR A 69 3.63 -12.97 51.35
N SER A 70 2.66 -12.12 51.63
CA SER A 70 2.86 -10.84 52.32
C SER A 70 3.05 -10.97 53.84
N GLU A 71 3.16 -12.17 54.41
CA GLU A 71 3.26 -12.32 55.86
C GLU A 71 4.30 -13.35 56.27
N GLY A 72 5.31 -12.88 57.01
CA GLY A 72 5.98 -13.71 57.99
C GLY A 72 5.14 -13.83 59.27
N ILE A 73 5.38 -14.93 60.00
CA ILE A 73 5.03 -15.27 61.39
C ILE A 73 3.66 -15.97 61.64
N GLU A 74 3.79 -17.24 62.04
CA GLU A 74 3.03 -18.09 62.98
C GLU A 74 1.48 -18.09 63.13
N ARG A 75 0.90 -19.26 62.77
CA ARG A 75 -0.09 -20.13 63.49
C ARG A 75 -0.86 -19.53 64.69
N ASP A 76 -2.19 -19.35 64.59
CA ASP A 76 -3.19 -20.34 65.03
C ASP A 76 -4.64 -19.94 64.67
N GLU A 77 -5.47 -20.97 64.56
CA GLU A 77 -6.94 -21.08 64.73
C GLU A 77 -7.94 -20.08 64.09
N ASP A 78 -8.79 -20.67 63.24
CA ASP A 78 -10.22 -20.44 63.10
C ASP A 78 -10.76 -19.01 63.14
N VAL A 79 -10.74 -18.33 61.99
CA VAL A 79 -11.76 -17.32 61.67
C VAL A 79 -12.21 -17.45 60.21
N ASP A 80 -13.45 -17.91 60.08
CA ASP A 80 -14.41 -17.70 59.00
C ASP A 80 -13.93 -17.38 57.57
N ARG A 81 -14.36 -18.26 56.66
CA ARG A 81 -14.29 -18.14 55.20
C ARG A 81 -15.13 -17.00 54.60
N SER A 82 -15.32 -15.86 55.27
CA SER A 82 -16.21 -14.79 54.81
C SER A 82 -15.55 -13.41 54.59
N ALA A 83 -14.24 -13.26 54.81
CA ALA A 83 -13.57 -11.95 54.75
C ALA A 83 -12.59 -11.71 53.57
N THR A 84 -12.48 -12.61 52.59
CA THR A 84 -11.55 -12.42 51.43
C THR A 84 -12.23 -12.26 50.06
N ALA A 85 -13.56 -12.27 50.00
CA ALA A 85 -14.32 -12.09 48.75
C ALA A 85 -14.44 -10.61 48.28
N GLY A 86 -13.93 -9.64 49.07
CA GLY A 86 -14.13 -8.22 48.80
C GLY A 86 -12.99 -7.50 48.06
N ARG A 87 -11.73 -7.93 48.22
CA ARG A 87 -10.56 -7.16 47.77
C ARG A 87 -10.02 -7.57 46.40
N GLY A 88 -10.27 -8.80 45.96
CA GLY A 88 -9.95 -9.24 44.59
C GLY A 88 -10.83 -8.58 43.53
N ARG A 89 -12.13 -8.43 43.82
CA ARG A 89 -13.12 -7.90 42.86
C ARG A 89 -12.94 -6.42 42.54
N GLN A 90 -12.37 -5.64 43.47
CA GLN A 90 -12.14 -4.21 43.27
C GLN A 90 -11.03 -3.94 42.26
N PHE A 91 -9.99 -4.79 42.21
CA PHE A 91 -8.92 -4.69 41.22
C PHE A 91 -9.34 -5.23 39.86
N ASP A 92 -10.24 -6.22 39.80
CA ASP A 92 -10.84 -6.68 38.54
C ASP A 92 -11.58 -5.54 37.82
N PHE A 93 -12.31 -4.68 38.56
CA PHE A 93 -12.95 -3.50 37.98
C PHE A 93 -11.96 -2.46 37.46
N VAL A 94 -10.79 -2.33 38.09
CA VAL A 94 -9.72 -1.44 37.60
C VAL A 94 -9.14 -1.97 36.29
N VAL A 95 -8.87 -3.27 36.21
CA VAL A 95 -8.36 -3.91 34.99
C VAL A 95 -9.38 -3.81 33.86
N ILE A 96 -10.65 -4.10 34.13
CA ILE A 96 -11.73 -3.96 33.15
C ILE A 96 -11.88 -2.49 32.72
N GLY A 97 -11.81 -1.54 33.66
CA GLY A 97 -11.87 -0.11 33.37
C GLY A 97 -10.74 0.35 32.44
N VAL A 98 -9.50 -0.06 32.73
CA VAL A 98 -8.33 0.27 31.89
C VAL A 98 -8.47 -0.35 30.49
N LEU A 99 -8.92 -1.61 30.38
CA LEU A 99 -9.14 -2.27 29.09
C LEU A 99 -10.24 -1.59 28.27
N VAL A 100 -11.32 -1.15 28.90
CA VAL A 100 -12.41 -0.43 28.21
C VAL A 100 -11.94 0.94 27.72
N VAL A 101 -11.18 1.68 28.53
CA VAL A 101 -10.61 2.97 28.11
C VAL A 101 -9.62 2.77 26.96
N ALA A 102 -8.73 1.78 27.07
CA ALA A 102 -7.78 1.45 25.99
C ALA A 102 -8.50 1.04 24.70
N LEU A 103 -9.53 0.20 24.77
CA LEU A 103 -10.35 -0.18 23.61
C LEU A 103 -11.05 1.03 23.00
N THR A 104 -11.60 1.93 23.83
CA THR A 104 -12.29 3.14 23.37
C THR A 104 -11.33 4.07 22.65
N VAL A 105 -10.13 4.29 23.22
CA VAL A 105 -9.07 5.10 22.59
C VAL A 105 -8.59 4.45 21.30
N SER A 106 -8.38 3.13 21.28
CA SER A 106 -7.98 2.39 20.08
C SER A 106 -9.01 2.52 18.96
N VAL A 107 -10.29 2.31 19.26
CA VAL A 107 -11.39 2.48 18.29
C VAL A 107 -11.50 3.93 17.83
N TYR A 108 -11.40 4.90 18.74
CA TYR A 108 -11.45 6.32 18.41
C TYR A 108 -10.28 6.71 17.49
N LEU A 109 -9.05 6.33 17.84
CA LEU A 109 -7.87 6.59 17.03
C LEU A 109 -7.94 5.83 15.70
N ASN A 110 -8.51 4.63 15.63
CA ASN A 110 -8.68 3.90 14.37
C ASN A 110 -9.71 4.56 13.44
N ILE A 111 -10.80 5.12 14.00
CA ILE A 111 -11.81 5.84 13.24
C ILE A 111 -11.29 7.20 12.77
N VAL A 112 -10.55 7.92 13.61
CA VAL A 112 -9.99 9.25 13.30
C VAL A 112 -8.73 9.15 12.43
N SER A 113 -7.90 8.12 12.63
CA SER A 113 -6.67 7.85 11.87
C SER A 113 -6.89 6.91 10.70
N ARG A 114 -8.07 6.96 10.06
CA ARG A 114 -8.18 6.42 8.70
C ARG A 114 -7.18 7.19 7.85
N ARG A 115 -5.99 6.60 7.64
CA ARG A 115 -5.06 7.05 6.61
C ARG A 115 -5.91 7.23 5.36
N ALA A 116 -5.98 8.46 4.85
CA ALA A 116 -6.61 8.68 3.56
C ALA A 116 -6.07 7.60 2.62
N PRO A 117 -6.93 6.86 1.89
CA PRO A 117 -6.43 5.95 0.88
C PRO A 117 -5.44 6.72 0.03
N VAL A 118 -4.26 6.16 -0.21
CA VAL A 118 -3.27 6.79 -1.10
C VAL A 118 -3.96 6.88 -2.46
N VAL A 119 -4.52 8.04 -2.76
CA VAL A 119 -5.09 8.34 -4.06
C VAL A 119 -3.87 8.48 -4.97
N ILE A 120 -3.63 7.44 -5.75
CA ILE A 120 -2.70 7.53 -6.86
C ILE A 120 -3.45 8.37 -7.89
N ASP A 121 -3.04 9.63 -8.08
CA ASP A 121 -3.48 10.39 -9.25
C ASP A 121 -2.90 9.64 -10.44
N ALA A 122 -3.78 8.89 -11.11
CA ALA A 122 -3.39 8.10 -12.25
C ALA A 122 -3.11 9.07 -13.41
N LEU A 123 -1.95 8.92 -14.04
CA LEU A 123 -1.54 9.70 -15.19
C LEU A 123 -2.56 9.48 -16.31
N PRO A 124 -3.36 10.49 -16.70
CA PRO A 124 -4.29 10.35 -17.81
C PRO A 124 -3.49 10.31 -19.11
N LEU A 125 -3.54 9.16 -19.79
CA LEU A 125 -2.71 8.84 -20.95
C LEU A 125 -3.56 8.62 -22.19
N LEU A 126 -3.32 9.39 -23.25
CA LEU A 126 -3.96 9.15 -24.56
C LEU A 126 -3.07 8.27 -25.44
N ILE A 127 -3.63 7.18 -25.97
CA ILE A 127 -2.96 6.32 -26.93
C ILE A 127 -3.31 6.79 -28.35
N ALA A 128 -2.30 7.28 -29.07
CA ALA A 128 -2.41 7.65 -30.48
C ALA A 128 -2.43 6.41 -31.39
N ASP A 129 -2.85 6.59 -32.63
CA ASP A 129 -2.76 5.55 -33.65
C ASP A 129 -1.29 5.26 -33.96
N PHE A 130 -0.94 3.98 -34.00
CA PHE A 130 0.39 3.54 -34.36
C PHE A 130 0.64 3.82 -35.85
N ASP A 131 1.83 4.33 -36.14
CA ASP A 131 2.30 4.47 -37.51
C ASP A 131 2.73 3.10 -38.04
N ASN A 132 1.91 2.53 -38.92
CA ASN A 132 2.10 1.21 -39.49
C ASN A 132 2.83 1.27 -40.83
N GLN A 133 4.14 1.01 -40.78
CA GLN A 133 5.01 1.00 -41.96
C GLN A 133 5.23 -0.43 -42.51
N THR A 134 4.45 -1.40 -42.05
CA THR A 134 4.56 -2.80 -42.50
C THR A 134 3.74 -3.10 -43.75
N GLY A 135 2.73 -2.28 -44.04
CA GLY A 135 1.74 -2.53 -45.08
C GLY A 135 0.68 -3.58 -44.71
N GLU A 136 0.62 -4.02 -43.46
CA GLU A 136 -0.32 -5.03 -42.98
C GLU A 136 -1.53 -4.41 -42.25
N PRO A 137 -2.75 -4.46 -42.82
CA PRO A 137 -3.92 -3.82 -42.21
C PRO A 137 -4.36 -4.42 -40.88
N LEU A 138 -3.89 -5.64 -40.56
CA LEU A 138 -4.22 -6.29 -39.28
C LEU A 138 -3.71 -5.47 -38.09
N PHE A 139 -2.58 -4.79 -38.24
CA PHE A 139 -1.95 -4.05 -37.15
C PHE A 139 -2.61 -2.69 -36.89
N ASP A 140 -3.37 -2.17 -37.85
CA ASP A 140 -4.07 -0.90 -37.69
C ASP A 140 -5.19 -1.02 -36.65
N GLY A 141 -5.04 -0.35 -35.51
CA GLY A 141 -6.05 -0.31 -34.46
C GLY A 141 -6.05 -1.51 -33.50
N SER A 142 -5.37 -2.62 -33.84
CA SER A 142 -5.32 -3.81 -32.98
C SER A 142 -4.22 -3.72 -31.92
N ILE A 143 -3.08 -3.12 -32.27
CA ILE A 143 -1.97 -2.89 -31.35
C ILE A 143 -2.40 -1.94 -30.22
N GLU A 144 -3.11 -0.88 -30.57
CA GLU A 144 -3.62 0.14 -29.64
C GLU A 144 -4.61 -0.46 -28.65
N GLN A 145 -5.49 -1.36 -29.12
CA GLN A 145 -6.43 -2.07 -28.25
C GLN A 145 -5.70 -2.99 -27.28
N ALA A 146 -4.77 -3.80 -27.79
CA ALA A 146 -3.99 -4.70 -26.95
C ALA A 146 -3.14 -3.94 -25.92
N LEU A 147 -2.56 -2.81 -26.32
CA LEU A 147 -1.77 -1.94 -25.45
C LEU A 147 -2.63 -1.23 -24.41
N THR A 148 -3.84 -0.78 -24.77
CA THR A 148 -4.81 -0.22 -23.82
C THR A 148 -5.11 -1.23 -22.71
N ILE A 149 -5.39 -2.48 -23.09
CA ILE A 149 -5.65 -3.57 -22.13
C ILE A 149 -4.41 -3.87 -21.28
N GLY A 150 -3.22 -3.88 -21.88
CA GLY A 150 -1.96 -4.12 -21.18
C GLY A 150 -1.63 -3.04 -20.14
N LEU A 151 -1.99 -1.78 -20.43
CA LEU A 151 -1.73 -0.64 -19.55
C LEU A 151 -2.81 -0.43 -18.48
N GLU A 152 -4.06 -0.87 -18.70
CA GLU A 152 -5.15 -0.84 -17.70
C GLU A 152 -4.83 -1.65 -16.42
N GLY A 153 -3.83 -2.54 -16.46
CA GLY A 153 -3.36 -3.27 -15.28
C GLY A 153 -2.57 -2.42 -14.26
N ALA A 154 -2.25 -1.16 -14.58
CA ALA A 154 -1.44 -0.29 -13.72
C ALA A 154 -2.31 0.70 -12.91
N PRO A 155 -2.20 0.75 -11.58
CA PRO A 155 -3.02 1.66 -10.76
C PRO A 155 -2.63 3.15 -10.90
N PHE A 156 -1.55 3.46 -11.64
CA PHE A 156 -1.01 4.80 -11.85
C PHE A 156 -1.20 5.32 -13.29
N VAL A 157 -1.84 4.57 -14.18
CA VAL A 157 -2.17 5.01 -15.54
C VAL A 157 -3.67 4.88 -15.75
N THR A 158 -4.30 5.91 -16.33
CA THR A 158 -5.69 5.82 -16.79
C THR A 158 -5.73 6.15 -18.27
N ALA A 159 -6.17 5.19 -19.09
CA ALA A 159 -6.32 5.40 -20.52
C ALA A 159 -7.45 6.41 -20.79
N TYR A 160 -7.13 7.50 -21.50
CA TYR A 160 -8.11 8.48 -21.90
C TYR A 160 -9.07 7.88 -22.96
N PRO A 161 -10.40 7.98 -22.78
CA PRO A 161 -11.34 7.27 -23.66
C PRO A 161 -11.24 7.72 -25.12
N ARG A 162 -10.98 6.77 -26.02
CA ARG A 162 -10.84 7.02 -27.47
C ARG A 162 -12.02 7.77 -28.07
N LYS A 163 -13.26 7.50 -27.62
CA LYS A 163 -14.46 8.22 -28.09
C LYS A 163 -14.44 9.72 -27.77
N GLN A 164 -13.89 10.09 -26.61
CA GLN A 164 -13.76 11.49 -26.20
C GLN A 164 -12.63 12.14 -27.02
N ALA A 165 -11.51 11.45 -27.19
CA ALA A 165 -10.41 11.90 -28.05
C ALA A 165 -10.85 12.15 -29.50
N LEU A 166 -11.64 11.25 -30.09
CA LEU A 166 -12.18 11.44 -31.45
C LEU A 166 -13.15 12.63 -31.55
N SER A 167 -13.96 12.84 -30.52
CA SER A 167 -14.85 14.02 -30.45
C SER A 167 -14.04 15.31 -30.36
N ALA A 168 -12.96 15.31 -29.56
CA ALA A 168 -12.04 16.45 -29.45
C ALA A 168 -11.27 16.69 -30.76
N ALA A 169 -10.81 15.61 -31.43
CA ALA A 169 -10.15 15.66 -32.73
C ALA A 169 -11.05 16.30 -33.80
N ALA A 170 -12.34 15.94 -33.83
CA ALA A 170 -13.32 16.50 -34.76
C ALA A 170 -13.55 18.00 -34.58
N ALA A 171 -13.28 18.55 -33.38
CA ALA A 171 -13.31 19.99 -33.14
C ALA A 171 -12.04 20.72 -33.58
N ILE A 172 -10.91 20.00 -33.71
CA ILE A 172 -9.60 20.54 -34.13
C ILE A 172 -9.43 20.44 -35.65
N ARG A 173 -9.96 19.37 -36.26
CA ARG A 173 -9.77 19.04 -37.67
C ARG A 173 -10.99 19.35 -38.54
N THR A 174 -10.73 19.80 -39.78
CA THR A 174 -11.76 20.11 -40.79
C THR A 174 -11.79 19.09 -41.95
N ASP A 175 -10.84 18.16 -41.98
CA ASP A 175 -10.57 17.22 -43.09
C ASP A 175 -11.32 15.87 -43.01
N GLY A 176 -12.07 15.62 -41.94
CA GLY A 176 -12.97 14.46 -41.82
C GLY A 176 -12.29 13.08 -41.64
N THR A 177 -10.97 13.01 -41.51
CA THR A 177 -10.25 11.75 -41.20
C THR A 177 -10.60 11.22 -39.79
N THR A 178 -10.60 9.91 -39.59
CA THR A 178 -10.95 9.29 -38.29
C THR A 178 -9.74 8.78 -37.51
N ARG A 179 -8.53 9.06 -38.02
CA ARG A 179 -7.26 8.66 -37.39
C ARG A 179 -6.82 9.68 -36.34
N LEU A 180 -6.26 9.15 -35.26
CA LEU A 180 -5.69 9.85 -34.12
C LEU A 180 -4.16 9.88 -34.29
N ASP A 181 -3.71 10.62 -35.28
CA ASP A 181 -2.27 10.76 -35.56
C ASP A 181 -1.55 11.44 -34.39
N SER A 182 -0.23 11.25 -34.29
CA SER A 182 0.58 11.76 -33.18
C SER A 182 0.44 13.26 -32.96
N GLU A 183 0.37 14.06 -34.04
CA GLU A 183 0.21 15.52 -33.95
C GLU A 183 -1.14 15.90 -33.32
N VAL A 184 -2.22 15.26 -33.77
CA VAL A 184 -3.57 15.51 -33.26
C VAL A 184 -3.69 15.05 -31.82
N ALA A 185 -3.11 13.89 -31.49
CA ALA A 185 -3.12 13.35 -30.15
C ALA A 185 -2.35 14.26 -29.16
N LEU A 186 -1.22 14.84 -29.56
CA LEU A 186 -0.49 15.83 -28.76
C LEU A 186 -1.31 17.10 -28.53
N LEU A 187 -2.00 17.61 -29.56
CA LEU A 187 -2.89 18.78 -29.42
C LEU A 187 -4.05 18.53 -28.46
N ILE A 188 -4.64 17.33 -28.51
CA ILE A 188 -5.67 16.91 -27.55
C ILE A 188 -5.07 16.79 -26.16
N GLY A 189 -3.87 16.24 -26.04
CA GLY A 189 -3.14 16.12 -24.79
C GLY A 189 -2.93 17.45 -24.08
N VAL A 190 -2.51 18.48 -24.81
CA VAL A 190 -2.35 19.83 -24.25
C VAL A 190 -3.70 20.41 -23.83
N ARG A 191 -4.73 20.23 -24.66
CA ARG A 191 -6.04 20.85 -24.44
C ARG A 191 -6.80 20.24 -23.26
N GLU A 192 -6.72 18.93 -23.10
CA GLU A 192 -7.43 18.17 -22.06
C GLU A 192 -6.56 17.93 -20.81
N ASP A 193 -5.40 18.61 -20.70
CA ASP A 193 -4.46 18.54 -19.58
C ASP A 193 -4.04 17.09 -19.26
N LEU A 194 -3.69 16.35 -20.32
CA LEU A 194 -3.26 14.96 -20.19
C LEU A 194 -1.81 14.91 -19.73
N GLY A 195 -1.51 14.00 -18.79
CA GLY A 195 -0.16 13.80 -18.29
C GLY A 195 0.77 13.10 -19.29
N GLY A 196 0.22 12.48 -20.35
CA GLY A 196 1.03 11.91 -21.42
C GLY A 196 0.24 11.54 -22.66
N VAL A 197 0.96 11.44 -23.78
CA VAL A 197 0.47 10.87 -25.03
C VAL A 197 1.42 9.74 -25.46
N LEU A 198 0.86 8.55 -25.63
CA LEU A 198 1.58 7.39 -26.13
C LEU A 198 1.56 7.42 -27.66
N ILE A 199 2.76 7.44 -28.24
CA ILE A 199 2.99 7.43 -29.69
C ILE A 199 3.77 6.17 -30.01
N GLY A 200 3.32 5.42 -31.02
CA GLY A 200 3.94 4.17 -31.42
C GLY A 200 4.14 4.06 -32.92
N THR A 201 5.09 3.21 -33.30
CA THR A 201 5.31 2.82 -34.69
C THR A 201 5.62 1.33 -34.76
N ILE A 202 5.19 0.71 -35.85
CA ILE A 202 5.56 -0.66 -36.22
C ILE A 202 6.15 -0.65 -37.62
N GLU A 203 7.36 -1.19 -37.74
CA GLU A 203 8.12 -1.25 -38.99
C GLU A 203 8.48 -2.70 -39.33
N SER A 204 8.48 -3.04 -40.62
CA SER A 204 8.96 -4.34 -41.09
C SER A 204 10.49 -4.29 -41.24
N VAL A 205 11.17 -5.23 -40.62
CA VAL A 205 12.63 -5.37 -40.64
C VAL A 205 12.99 -6.67 -41.36
N ARG A 206 14.25 -6.82 -41.82
CA ARG A 206 14.69 -7.95 -42.67
C ARG A 206 14.25 -9.35 -42.22
N SER A 207 14.08 -9.57 -40.91
CA SER A 207 13.72 -10.88 -40.35
C SER A 207 12.55 -10.80 -39.35
N GLY A 208 11.65 -9.82 -39.47
CA GLY A 208 10.51 -9.70 -38.56
C GLY A 208 9.90 -8.29 -38.52
N TYR A 209 9.43 -7.89 -37.36
CA TYR A 209 8.80 -6.61 -37.08
C TYR A 209 9.50 -5.95 -35.88
N ARG A 210 9.57 -4.62 -35.88
CA ARG A 210 10.00 -3.86 -34.71
C ARG A 210 8.87 -2.93 -34.29
N LEU A 211 8.51 -3.01 -33.02
CA LEU A 211 7.57 -2.13 -32.37
C LEU A 211 8.36 -1.15 -31.51
N GLN A 212 8.01 0.12 -31.61
CA GLN A 212 8.57 1.16 -30.77
C GLN A 212 7.40 1.97 -30.22
N ALA A 213 7.42 2.26 -28.92
CA ALA A 213 6.44 3.12 -28.30
C ALA A 213 7.13 4.06 -27.31
N ARG A 214 6.60 5.28 -27.24
CA ARG A 214 7.09 6.30 -26.34
C ARG A 214 5.94 7.10 -25.78
N VAL A 215 6.06 7.47 -24.51
CA VAL A 215 5.13 8.36 -23.85
C VAL A 215 5.77 9.74 -23.81
N VAL A 216 5.05 10.72 -24.33
CA VAL A 216 5.52 12.09 -24.48
C VAL A 216 4.59 13.01 -23.69
N GLU A 217 5.17 13.93 -22.92
CA GLU A 217 4.40 14.98 -22.27
C GLU A 217 3.90 15.97 -23.34
N PRO A 218 2.58 16.24 -23.47
CA PRO A 218 2.04 17.02 -24.58
C PRO A 218 2.57 18.46 -24.66
N GLY A 219 2.86 19.10 -23.52
CA GLY A 219 3.30 20.49 -23.43
C GLY A 219 4.79 20.69 -23.75
N SER A 220 5.66 19.95 -23.05
CA SER A 220 7.12 20.06 -23.20
C SER A 220 7.69 19.20 -24.34
N GLN A 221 6.93 18.20 -24.80
CA GLN A 221 7.39 17.12 -25.67
C GLN A 221 8.56 16.29 -25.10
N GLU A 222 8.75 16.32 -23.79
CA GLU A 222 9.70 15.45 -23.10
C GLU A 222 9.24 13.99 -23.18
N ASN A 223 10.19 13.06 -23.32
CA ASN A 223 9.87 11.63 -23.40
C ASN A 223 9.89 11.06 -21.97
N LEU A 224 8.71 10.82 -21.41
CA LEU A 224 8.51 10.27 -20.07
C LEU A 224 8.89 8.79 -19.99
N ALA A 225 8.61 8.01 -21.04
CA ALA A 225 8.95 6.59 -21.11
C ALA A 225 9.19 6.16 -22.55
N ARG A 226 10.04 5.14 -22.76
CA ARG A 226 10.39 4.63 -24.09
C ARG A 226 10.64 3.13 -24.05
N ALA A 227 9.96 2.38 -24.91
CA ALA A 227 10.15 0.95 -25.05
C ALA A 227 10.27 0.55 -26.52
N SER A 228 11.04 -0.51 -26.80
CA SER A 228 11.14 -1.09 -28.13
C SER A 228 11.33 -2.60 -28.03
N VAL A 229 10.51 -3.32 -28.80
CA VAL A 229 10.50 -4.78 -28.81
C VAL A 229 10.53 -5.25 -30.27
N SER A 230 11.22 -6.35 -30.54
CA SER A 230 11.24 -6.98 -31.87
C SER A 230 10.44 -8.28 -31.84
N ALA A 231 9.71 -8.54 -32.92
CA ALA A 231 8.91 -9.75 -33.10
C ALA A 231 9.38 -10.49 -34.36
N ASP A 232 9.63 -11.79 -34.26
CA ASP A 232 10.14 -12.58 -35.38
C ASP A 232 9.05 -12.89 -36.42
N SER A 233 7.79 -12.97 -35.99
CA SER A 233 6.65 -13.25 -36.84
C SER A 233 5.43 -12.38 -36.52
N LYS A 234 4.45 -12.40 -37.43
CA LYS A 234 3.17 -11.69 -37.27
C LYS A 234 2.37 -12.15 -36.05
N LEU A 235 2.50 -13.41 -35.64
CA LEU A 235 1.85 -13.92 -34.43
C LEU A 235 2.55 -13.41 -33.16
N ASP A 236 3.87 -13.27 -33.23
CA ASP A 236 4.68 -12.79 -32.10
C ASP A 236 4.51 -11.29 -31.85
N VAL A 237 3.97 -10.53 -32.82
CA VAL A 237 3.64 -9.11 -32.64
C VAL A 237 2.71 -8.90 -31.45
N LEU A 238 1.69 -9.75 -31.27
CA LEU A 238 0.77 -9.60 -30.13
C LEU A 238 1.46 -9.87 -28.79
N ALA A 239 2.39 -10.83 -28.75
CA ALA A 239 3.19 -11.08 -27.56
C ALA A 239 4.13 -9.89 -27.28
N ALA A 240 4.77 -9.35 -28.32
CA ALA A 240 5.62 -8.18 -28.25
C ALA A 240 4.88 -6.92 -27.77
N VAL A 241 3.58 -6.75 -28.08
CA VAL A 241 2.76 -5.66 -27.53
C VAL A 241 2.59 -5.80 -26.01
N GLY A 242 2.44 -7.03 -25.51
CA GLY A 242 2.38 -7.29 -24.07
C GLY A 242 3.67 -6.92 -23.35
N GLU A 243 4.82 -7.32 -23.91
CA GLU A 243 6.15 -6.96 -23.41
C GLU A 243 6.38 -5.44 -23.46
N LEU A 244 5.99 -4.80 -24.57
CA LEU A 244 6.06 -3.34 -24.73
C LEU A 244 5.21 -2.62 -23.66
N ALA A 245 4.03 -3.14 -23.32
CA ALA A 245 3.19 -2.60 -22.26
C ALA A 245 3.83 -2.76 -20.87
N GLU A 246 4.49 -3.89 -20.62
CA GLU A 246 5.19 -4.16 -19.37
C GLU A 246 6.37 -3.22 -19.16
N ASP A 247 7.21 -3.03 -20.18
CA ASP A 247 8.35 -2.11 -20.15
C ASP A 247 7.90 -0.66 -19.93
N LEU A 248 6.89 -0.20 -20.68
CA LEU A 248 6.33 1.15 -20.49
C LEU A 248 5.75 1.34 -19.10
N ARG A 249 5.10 0.32 -18.53
CA ARG A 249 4.56 0.38 -17.17
C ARG A 249 5.69 0.49 -16.15
N SER A 250 6.79 -0.22 -16.34
CA SER A 250 7.96 -0.13 -15.47
C SER A 250 8.53 1.29 -15.46
N ASP A 251 8.82 1.83 -16.66
CA ASP A 251 9.39 3.17 -16.81
C ASP A 251 8.47 4.27 -16.26
N LEU A 252 7.16 4.22 -16.57
CA LEU A 252 6.19 5.19 -16.05
C LEU A 252 6.00 5.09 -14.53
N GLY A 253 6.13 3.88 -13.98
CA GLY A 253 6.10 3.65 -12.54
C GLY A 253 7.26 4.35 -11.83
N ASP A 254 8.47 4.26 -12.38
CA ASP A 254 9.65 4.90 -11.80
C ASP A 254 9.56 6.43 -11.84
N VAL A 255 9.03 7.01 -12.92
CA VAL A 255 8.81 8.47 -13.03
C VAL A 255 7.75 8.96 -12.02
N THR A 256 6.60 8.29 -11.98
CA THR A 256 5.49 8.70 -11.08
C THR A 256 5.80 8.50 -9.60
N VAL A 257 6.66 7.56 -9.25
CA VAL A 257 7.14 7.35 -7.87
C VAL A 257 8.28 8.30 -7.52
N GLY A 258 9.22 8.55 -8.44
CA GLY A 258 10.39 9.42 -8.21
C GLY A 258 10.02 10.88 -7.93
N GLU A 259 9.06 11.44 -8.67
CA GLU A 259 8.62 12.83 -8.52
C GLU A 259 7.88 13.07 -7.17
N ARG A 260 7.30 12.00 -6.60
CA ARG A 260 6.63 12.06 -5.29
C ARG A 260 7.61 12.09 -4.12
N ASP A 261 8.75 11.40 -4.21
CA ASP A 261 9.78 11.46 -3.15
C ASP A 261 10.36 12.89 -3.04
N GLU A 262 10.53 13.60 -4.16
CA GLU A 262 10.96 15.00 -4.14
C GLU A 262 9.89 15.93 -3.54
N LEU A 263 8.63 15.80 -3.94
CA LEU A 263 7.53 16.64 -3.43
C LEU A 263 7.27 16.45 -1.93
N ILE A 264 7.36 15.21 -1.42
CA ILE A 264 7.24 14.92 0.02
C ILE A 264 8.40 15.55 0.79
N THR A 265 9.60 15.55 0.23
CA THR A 265 10.78 16.14 0.87
C THR A 265 10.65 17.66 0.99
N VAL A 266 10.11 18.34 -0.04
CA VAL A 266 9.90 19.80 -0.03
C VAL A 266 8.77 20.21 0.92
N ALA A 267 7.63 19.51 0.88
CA ALA A 267 6.50 19.80 1.78
C ALA A 267 6.87 19.56 3.26
N SER A 268 7.67 18.53 3.55
CA SER A 268 8.18 18.29 4.92
C SER A 268 9.20 19.34 5.36
N LEU A 269 9.91 19.99 4.43
CA LEU A 269 10.88 21.05 4.72
C LEU A 269 10.20 22.40 5.01
N GLU A 270 9.07 22.68 4.35
CA GLU A 270 8.27 23.88 4.63
C GLU A 270 7.46 23.75 5.92
N ALA A 271 6.87 22.59 6.21
CA ALA A 271 6.13 22.34 7.44
C ALA A 271 7.01 22.37 8.71
N ALA A 272 8.31 22.12 8.58
CA ALA A 272 9.28 22.25 9.68
C ALA A 272 9.76 23.69 9.92
N LYS A 273 9.45 24.64 9.02
CA LYS A 273 9.85 26.06 9.11
C LYS A 273 8.71 26.99 9.54
N ALA A 274 7.47 26.52 9.53
CA ALA A 274 6.29 27.24 10.03
C ALA A 274 6.05 26.94 11.52
#